data_AF-A0A0B6Y6F9-F1
#
_entry.id   AF-A0A0B6Y6F9-F1
#
_cell.length_a   1.000
_cell.length_b   1.000
_cell.length_c   1.000
_cell.angle_alpha   90.00
_cell.angle_beta   90.00
_cell.angle_gamma   90.00
#
_symmetry.space_group_name_H-M   'P 1'
#
loop_
_entity.id
_entity.type
_entity.pdbx_description
1 polymer ?
#
loop_
_entity_poly.entity_id
_entity_poly.type
_entity_poly.pdbx_seq_one_letter_code
_entity_poly.pdbx_strand_id
1 'polypeptide(L)'
;SDNNGVYYYKAFLKSFSDDEVLVSFENNWQPDKRVKLSNVRLPPKPSTSKSDFREDERVEVFGKVKDGEGMAWYPARIKVLKGEFAVVASPWDANDILPLDRIRCVSHILPITKDSFSQFVLEVPPDLRDGCQEDLAIQEFRKHIGGAMVSYNPEDKSLHVLSTNPSVIKRASMIGDMFLRNMRQ
;
A
#
# COMPACT_ATOMS: atom_id res chain seq x y z
N SER A 1 -16.91 -11.15 -13.02
CA SER A 1 -16.02 -11.94 -13.88
C SER A 1 -16.00 -11.28 -15.25
N ASP A 2 -15.27 -10.17 -15.35
CA ASP A 2 -14.93 -9.54 -16.62
C ASP A 2 -13.44 -9.74 -16.84
N ASN A 3 -13.10 -10.30 -17.99
CA ASN A 3 -11.80 -10.82 -18.39
C ASN A 3 -10.77 -9.72 -18.70
N ASN A 4 -10.93 -8.51 -18.14
CA ASN A 4 -9.87 -7.51 -18.17
C ASN A 4 -8.85 -7.87 -17.09
N GLY A 5 -7.63 -8.16 -17.51
CA GLY A 5 -6.54 -8.62 -16.64
C GLY A 5 -6.47 -7.85 -15.32
N VAL A 6 -6.27 -8.55 -14.21
CA VAL A 6 -6.17 -7.93 -12.89
C VAL A 6 -4.91 -7.07 -12.83
N TYR A 7 -5.06 -5.77 -12.59
CA TYR A 7 -3.95 -4.84 -12.40
C TYR A 7 -4.00 -4.17 -11.02
N TYR A 8 -2.83 -3.81 -10.51
CA TYR A 8 -2.66 -3.28 -9.16
C TYR A 8 -1.94 -1.93 -9.19
N TYR A 9 -2.63 -0.86 -8.81
CA TYR A 9 -2.02 0.44 -8.58
C TYR A 9 -1.39 0.52 -7.20
N LYS A 10 -0.33 1.31 -7.09
CA LYS A 10 0.22 1.70 -5.80
C LYS A 10 -0.73 2.70 -5.13
N ALA A 11 -1.06 2.42 -3.87
CA ALA A 11 -1.89 3.28 -3.05
C ALA A 11 -1.41 3.21 -1.59
N PHE A 12 -1.78 4.22 -0.82
CA PHE A 12 -1.48 4.35 0.60
C PHE A 12 -2.76 4.22 1.41
N LEU A 13 -2.72 3.39 2.46
CA LEU A 13 -3.84 3.20 3.36
C LEU A 13 -4.12 4.52 4.12
N LYS A 14 -5.38 4.93 4.19
CA LYS A 14 -5.88 6.13 4.88
C LYS A 14 -6.78 5.80 6.06
N SER A 15 -7.61 4.78 5.92
CA SER A 15 -8.37 4.20 7.03
C SER A 15 -8.83 2.78 6.69
N PHE A 16 -9.29 2.06 7.70
CA PHE A 16 -9.73 0.67 7.61
C PHE A 16 -11.13 0.52 8.21
N SER A 17 -11.92 -0.40 7.65
CA SER A 17 -13.23 -0.84 8.14
C SER A 17 -13.37 -2.35 7.88
N ASP A 18 -14.40 -3.00 8.43
CA ASP A 18 -14.50 -4.47 8.46
C ASP A 18 -14.33 -5.18 7.11
N ASP A 19 -14.79 -4.60 5.99
CA ASP A 19 -14.70 -5.18 4.64
C ASP A 19 -14.05 -4.25 3.60
N GLU A 20 -13.69 -3.02 3.98
CA GLU A 20 -13.14 -2.01 3.05
C GLU A 20 -12.02 -1.20 3.67
N VAL A 21 -11.16 -0.68 2.80
CA VAL A 21 -10.14 0.31 3.13
C VAL A 21 -10.35 1.58 2.32
N LEU A 22 -10.10 2.73 2.94
CA LEU A 22 -9.91 3.97 2.23
C LEU A 22 -8.44 4.07 1.83
N VAL A 23 -8.17 4.28 0.54
CA VAL A 23 -6.81 4.45 0.04
C VAL A 23 -6.67 5.73 -0.77
N SER A 24 -5.48 6.34 -0.69
CA SER A 24 -5.08 7.47 -1.54
C SER A 24 -4.04 7.00 -2.56
N PHE A 25 -4.15 7.44 -3.81
CA PHE A 25 -3.25 7.02 -4.88
C PHE A 25 -1.99 7.88 -4.95
N GLU A 26 -0.90 7.29 -5.45
CA GLU A 26 0.37 8.00 -5.61
C GLU A 26 0.21 9.28 -6.45
N ASN A 27 0.83 10.39 -6.03
CA ASN A 27 0.70 11.70 -6.68
C ASN A 27 -0.75 12.23 -6.80
N ASN A 28 -1.71 11.65 -6.07
CA ASN A 28 -3.12 12.04 -6.13
C ASN A 28 -3.70 12.05 -7.56
N TRP A 29 -3.26 11.13 -8.43
CA TRP A 29 -3.72 11.09 -9.83
C TRP A 29 -5.22 10.80 -9.96
N GLN A 30 -5.83 10.28 -8.89
CA GLN A 30 -7.28 10.21 -8.70
C GLN A 30 -7.64 10.44 -7.22
N PRO A 31 -8.90 10.78 -6.90
CA PRO A 31 -9.36 10.95 -5.53
C PRO A 31 -9.23 9.68 -4.68
N ASP A 32 -9.29 9.85 -3.36
CA ASP A 32 -9.33 8.75 -2.41
C ASP A 32 -10.52 7.83 -2.70
N LYS A 33 -10.31 6.52 -2.53
CA LYS A 33 -11.31 5.51 -2.91
C LYS A 33 -11.45 4.45 -1.83
N ARG A 34 -12.69 4.05 -1.54
CA ARG A 34 -12.99 2.85 -0.77
C ARG A 34 -12.85 1.60 -1.64
N VAL A 35 -12.09 0.63 -1.16
CA VAL A 35 -11.76 -0.60 -1.89
C VAL A 35 -11.95 -1.79 -0.96
N LYS A 36 -12.60 -2.84 -1.45
CA LYS A 36 -12.77 -4.11 -0.71
C LYS A 36 -11.43 -4.74 -0.36
N LEU A 37 -11.35 -5.36 0.82
CA LEU A 37 -10.14 -6.06 1.27
C LEU A 37 -9.69 -7.13 0.28
N SER A 38 -10.63 -7.83 -0.36
CA SER A 38 -10.36 -8.84 -1.40
C SER A 38 -9.60 -8.30 -2.61
N ASN A 39 -9.60 -6.99 -2.83
CA ASN A 39 -8.96 -6.32 -3.97
C ASN A 39 -7.66 -5.59 -3.57
N VAL A 40 -7.24 -5.71 -2.32
CA VAL A 40 -6.05 -5.05 -1.80
C VAL A 40 -5.05 -6.12 -1.38
N ARG A 41 -3.77 -5.92 -1.71
CA ARG A 41 -2.68 -6.80 -1.29
C ARG A 41 -1.49 -5.97 -0.86
N LEU A 42 -0.70 -6.51 0.06
CA LEU A 42 0.59 -5.89 0.41
C LEU A 42 1.54 -5.94 -0.79
N PRO A 43 2.44 -4.95 -0.94
CA PRO A 43 3.45 -5.00 -1.99
C PRO A 43 4.38 -6.21 -1.75
N PRO A 44 4.87 -6.87 -2.82
CA PRO A 44 5.88 -7.89 -2.66
C PRO A 44 7.13 -7.33 -2.05
N LYS A 45 7.77 -8.16 -1.21
CA LYS A 45 9.09 -7.83 -0.67
C LYS A 45 10.03 -7.65 -1.86
N PRO A 46 10.83 -6.57 -1.89
CA PRO A 46 11.83 -6.41 -2.94
C PRO A 46 12.74 -7.64 -2.94
N SER A 47 12.84 -8.31 -4.09
CA SER A 47 13.72 -9.47 -4.23
C SER A 47 15.17 -8.97 -4.20
N THR A 48 15.99 -9.54 -3.32
CA THR A 48 17.43 -9.26 -3.24
C THR A 48 18.23 -9.97 -4.34
N SER A 49 17.64 -10.95 -5.02
CA SER A 49 18.22 -11.62 -6.18
C SER A 49 17.73 -10.99 -7.49
N LYS A 50 18.64 -10.85 -8.46
CA LYS A 50 18.23 -10.68 -9.86
C LYS A 50 17.44 -11.94 -10.25
N SER A 51 16.20 -11.77 -10.64
CA SER A 51 15.38 -12.89 -11.10
C SER A 51 15.91 -13.41 -12.43
N ASP A 52 16.19 -14.71 -12.52
CA ASP A 52 16.54 -15.39 -13.78
C ASP A 52 15.27 -15.64 -14.59
N PHE A 53 14.81 -14.59 -15.29
CA PHE A 53 13.66 -14.68 -16.17
C PHE A 53 13.93 -15.57 -17.39
N ARG A 54 12.89 -16.24 -17.87
CA ARG A 54 12.93 -17.07 -19.09
C ARG A 54 11.92 -16.59 -20.12
N GLU A 55 12.19 -16.88 -21.39
CA GLU A 55 11.19 -16.71 -22.44
C GLU A 55 9.97 -17.58 -22.15
N ASP A 56 8.80 -17.09 -22.54
CA ASP A 56 7.50 -17.70 -22.32
C ASP A 56 7.04 -17.76 -20.84
N GLU A 57 7.83 -17.19 -19.91
CA GLU A 57 7.50 -17.09 -18.48
C GLU A 57 6.40 -16.05 -18.20
N ARG A 58 5.53 -16.37 -17.23
CA ARG A 58 4.53 -15.43 -16.70
C ARG A 58 5.15 -14.53 -15.64
N VAL A 59 4.96 -13.23 -15.79
CA VAL A 59 5.53 -12.19 -14.93
C VAL A 59 4.49 -11.12 -14.61
N GLU A 60 4.80 -10.24 -13.67
CA GLU A 60 4.12 -8.96 -13.51
C GLU A 60 5.03 -7.84 -14.04
N VAL A 61 4.47 -6.91 -14.79
CA VAL A 61 5.21 -5.77 -15.35
C VAL A 61 4.63 -4.46 -14.84
N PHE A 62 5.50 -3.47 -14.65
CA PHE A 62 5.12 -2.13 -14.23
C PHE A 62 5.01 -1.22 -15.44
N GLY A 63 3.79 -0.77 -15.72
CA GLY A 63 3.53 0.06 -16.90
C GLY A 63 2.16 0.73 -16.87
N LYS A 64 1.86 1.41 -17.98
CA LYS A 64 0.59 2.09 -18.17
C LYS A 64 -0.45 1.09 -18.69
N VAL A 65 -1.60 1.02 -18.02
CA VAL A 65 -2.72 0.16 -18.46
C VAL A 65 -3.69 0.96 -19.34
N LYS A 66 -3.98 2.21 -18.94
CA LYS A 66 -4.93 3.08 -19.63
C LYS A 66 -4.45 4.53 -19.64
N ASP A 67 -4.83 5.27 -20.67
CA ASP A 67 -4.61 6.71 -20.73
C ASP A 67 -5.34 7.46 -19.61
N GLY A 68 -4.64 8.42 -19.01
CA GLY A 68 -5.14 9.21 -17.87
C GLY A 68 -4.99 8.55 -16.50
N GLU A 69 -4.59 7.27 -16.43
CA GLU A 69 -4.39 6.57 -15.17
C GLU A 69 -2.91 6.50 -14.74
N GLY A 70 -2.70 6.22 -13.46
CA GLY A 70 -1.37 5.93 -12.93
C GLY A 70 -0.76 4.64 -13.48
N MET A 71 0.52 4.42 -13.20
CA MET A 71 1.18 3.15 -13.53
C MET A 71 0.72 2.05 -12.58
N ALA A 72 0.63 0.82 -13.09
CA ALA A 72 0.19 -0.35 -12.35
C ALA A 72 1.08 -1.55 -12.62
N TRP A 73 1.03 -2.51 -11.69
CA TRP A 73 1.53 -3.86 -11.93
C TRP A 73 0.43 -4.71 -12.57
N TYR A 74 0.70 -5.30 -13.72
CA TYR A 74 -0.24 -6.15 -14.43
C TYR A 74 0.44 -7.43 -14.94
N PRO A 75 -0.29 -8.56 -15.09
CA PRO A 75 0.28 -9.80 -15.57
C PRO A 75 0.68 -9.68 -17.03
N ALA A 76 1.82 -10.23 -17.41
CA ALA A 76 2.30 -10.30 -18.79
C ALA A 76 3.06 -11.61 -19.03
N ARG A 77 3.45 -11.86 -20.27
CA ARG A 77 4.30 -13.00 -20.64
C ARG A 77 5.53 -12.52 -21.40
N ILE A 78 6.70 -13.00 -21.00
CA ILE A 78 7.95 -12.70 -21.70
C ILE A 78 7.93 -13.40 -23.06
N LYS A 79 8.16 -12.66 -24.13
CA LYS A 79 8.27 -13.19 -25.50
C LYS A 79 9.73 -13.37 -25.91
N VAL A 80 10.56 -12.39 -25.61
CA VAL A 80 11.98 -12.39 -25.99
C VAL A 80 12.79 -11.76 -24.86
N LEU A 81 13.94 -12.35 -24.55
CA LEU A 81 14.92 -11.75 -23.64
C LEU A 81 16.18 -11.36 -24.40
N LYS A 82 16.60 -10.11 -24.24
CA LYS A 82 17.80 -9.60 -24.90
C LYS A 82 18.56 -8.62 -24.01
N GLY A 83 19.63 -9.11 -23.38
CA GLY A 83 20.44 -8.31 -22.47
C GLY A 83 19.63 -7.86 -21.25
N GLU A 84 19.55 -6.55 -21.01
CA GLU A 84 18.78 -5.95 -19.90
C GLU A 84 17.35 -5.54 -20.29
N PHE A 85 16.86 -6.02 -21.44
CA PHE A 85 15.52 -5.73 -21.94
C PHE A 85 14.75 -7.02 -22.24
N ALA A 86 13.43 -6.95 -22.09
CA ALA A 86 12.50 -7.99 -22.50
C ALA A 86 11.40 -7.42 -23.40
N VAL A 87 11.00 -8.20 -24.40
CA VAL A 87 9.72 -8.01 -25.10
C VAL A 87 8.66 -8.75 -24.30
N VAL A 88 7.62 -8.05 -23.84
CA VAL A 88 6.53 -8.63 -23.06
C VAL A 88 5.20 -8.48 -23.81
N ALA A 89 4.38 -9.53 -23.77
CA ALA A 89 3.01 -9.50 -24.25
C ALA A 89 2.06 -9.25 -23.09
N SER A 90 1.31 -8.16 -23.18
CA SER A 90 0.28 -7.76 -22.23
C SER A 90 -1.02 -8.56 -22.40
N PRO A 91 -1.96 -8.52 -21.43
CA PRO A 91 -3.26 -9.20 -21.53
C PRO A 91 -4.18 -8.69 -22.65
N TRP A 92 -3.89 -7.51 -23.19
CA TRP A 92 -4.62 -6.88 -24.29
C TRP A 92 -3.87 -6.99 -25.62
N ASP A 93 -3.02 -8.02 -25.76
CA ASP A 93 -2.27 -8.37 -26.97
C ASP A 93 -1.36 -7.25 -27.53
N ALA A 94 -1.03 -6.24 -26.73
CA ALA A 94 0.02 -5.28 -27.04
C ALA A 94 1.39 -5.80 -26.59
N ASN A 95 2.42 -5.55 -27.40
CA ASN A 95 3.80 -5.89 -27.06
C ASN A 95 4.55 -4.63 -26.64
N ASP A 96 5.21 -4.70 -25.49
CA ASP A 96 6.07 -3.62 -24.97
C ASP A 96 7.51 -4.10 -24.81
N ILE A 97 8.47 -3.20 -25.04
CA ILE A 97 9.89 -3.42 -24.75
C ILE A 97 10.18 -2.73 -23.42
N LEU A 98 10.51 -3.52 -22.39
CA LEU A 98 10.75 -3.00 -21.04
C LEU A 98 12.14 -3.39 -20.55
N PRO A 99 12.81 -2.51 -19.78
CA PRO A 99 13.96 -2.92 -18.99
C PRO A 99 13.56 -3.94 -17.91
N LEU A 100 14.48 -4.83 -17.54
CA LEU A 100 14.21 -5.90 -16.57
C LEU A 100 13.84 -5.40 -15.17
N ASP A 101 14.20 -4.16 -14.81
CA ASP A 101 13.85 -3.54 -13.52
C ASP A 101 12.35 -3.20 -13.39
N ARG A 102 11.62 -3.18 -14.50
CA ARG A 102 10.15 -3.04 -14.56
C ARG A 102 9.42 -4.37 -14.53
N ILE A 103 10.13 -5.48 -14.43
CA ILE A 103 9.58 -6.83 -14.46
C ILE A 103 9.85 -7.49 -13.11
N ARG A 104 8.85 -8.22 -12.60
CA ARG A 104 9.00 -9.03 -11.39
C ARG A 104 8.30 -10.37 -11.54
N CYS A 105 8.69 -11.32 -10.70
CA CYS A 105 7.98 -12.59 -10.58
C CYS A 105 6.53 -12.35 -10.14
N VAL A 106 5.61 -13.23 -10.56
CA VAL A 106 4.22 -13.15 -10.14
C VAL A 106 4.12 -13.20 -8.62
N SER A 107 3.48 -12.18 -8.04
CA SER A 107 3.29 -12.12 -6.59
C SER A 107 2.21 -13.11 -6.14
N HIS A 108 2.57 -14.02 -5.24
CA HIS A 108 1.65 -14.96 -4.58
C HIS A 108 1.02 -14.39 -3.30
N ILE A 109 1.11 -13.08 -3.08
CA ILE A 109 0.56 -12.42 -1.89
C ILE A 109 -0.96 -12.47 -1.97
N LEU A 110 -1.55 -13.11 -0.97
CA LEU A 110 -3.00 -13.16 -0.81
C LEU A 110 -3.55 -11.76 -0.53
N PRO A 111 -4.81 -11.50 -0.92
CA PRO A 111 -5.49 -10.29 -0.49
C PRO A 111 -5.44 -10.11 1.02
N ILE A 112 -5.45 -8.86 1.46
CA ILE A 112 -5.56 -8.55 2.88
C ILE A 112 -6.93 -8.99 3.40
N THR A 113 -6.98 -9.24 4.70
CA THR A 113 -8.18 -9.54 5.46
C THR A 113 -8.23 -8.60 6.66
N LYS A 114 -9.34 -8.61 7.41
CA LYS A 114 -9.44 -7.87 8.68
C LYS A 114 -8.32 -8.23 9.67
N ASP A 115 -7.85 -9.46 9.62
CA ASP A 115 -6.82 -9.98 10.51
C ASP A 115 -5.41 -9.69 9.98
N SER A 116 -5.28 -9.11 8.78
CA SER A 116 -3.98 -8.72 8.21
C SER A 116 -3.38 -7.47 8.86
N PHE A 117 -4.20 -6.70 9.58
CA PHE A 117 -3.76 -5.52 10.32
C PHE A 117 -4.23 -5.62 11.77
N SER A 118 -3.39 -5.12 12.66
CA SER A 118 -3.77 -4.84 14.03
C SER A 118 -3.99 -3.34 14.18
N GLN A 119 -4.99 -2.97 14.98
CA GLN A 119 -5.39 -1.59 15.21
C GLN A 119 -5.33 -1.24 16.70
N PHE A 120 -4.87 -0.03 17.00
CA PHE A 120 -5.03 0.62 18.29
C PHE A 120 -5.68 1.98 18.08
N VAL A 121 -6.69 2.30 18.89
CA VAL A 121 -7.44 3.56 18.81
C VAL A 121 -7.18 4.33 20.09
N LEU A 122 -6.78 5.59 19.94
CA LEU A 122 -6.49 6.51 21.03
C LEU A 122 -7.43 7.72 20.94
N GLU A 123 -8.33 7.86 21.89
CA GLU A 123 -9.25 9.00 21.93
C GLU A 123 -8.49 10.31 22.14
N VAL A 124 -8.79 11.34 21.33
CA VAL A 124 -8.08 12.62 21.39
C VAL A 124 -8.91 13.66 22.15
N PRO A 125 -8.36 14.21 23.25
CA PRO A 125 -8.97 15.30 23.99
C PRO A 125 -9.26 16.53 23.11
N PRO A 126 -10.37 17.28 23.33
CA PRO A 126 -10.76 18.42 22.50
C PRO A 126 -9.66 19.43 22.22
N ASP A 127 -8.83 19.72 23.22
CA ASP A 127 -7.71 20.66 23.18
C ASP A 127 -6.57 20.24 22.23
N LEU A 128 -6.47 18.95 21.90
CA LEU A 128 -5.39 18.39 21.10
C LEU A 128 -5.80 17.99 19.68
N ARG A 129 -7.08 18.15 19.32
CA ARG A 129 -7.63 17.66 18.04
C ARG A 129 -7.03 18.35 16.83
N ASP A 130 -6.78 19.65 16.93
CA ASP A 130 -6.19 20.41 15.83
C ASP A 130 -4.73 20.00 15.61
N GLY A 131 -3.94 19.87 16.68
CA GLY A 131 -2.57 19.38 16.60
C GLY A 131 -2.46 17.94 16.09
N CYS A 132 -3.43 17.08 16.42
CA CYS A 132 -3.49 15.71 15.90
C CYS A 132 -3.91 15.63 14.42
N GLN A 133 -4.30 16.72 13.78
CA GLN A 133 -4.49 16.78 12.32
C GLN A 133 -3.18 17.10 11.60
N GLU A 134 -2.18 17.64 12.30
CA GLU A 134 -0.88 17.99 11.71
C GLU A 134 0.03 16.76 11.57
N ASP A 135 0.59 16.57 10.37
CA ASP A 135 1.40 15.37 10.08
C ASP A 135 2.74 15.36 10.87
N LEU A 136 3.27 16.53 11.26
CA LEU A 136 4.54 16.66 12.00
C LEU A 136 4.50 15.98 13.38
N ALA A 137 3.49 16.28 14.20
CA ALA A 137 3.33 15.66 15.51
C ALA A 137 3.15 14.14 15.42
N ILE A 138 2.38 13.71 14.43
CA ILE A 138 2.14 12.29 14.16
C ILE A 138 3.42 11.59 13.70
N GLN A 139 4.27 12.23 12.90
CA GLN A 139 5.52 11.66 12.40
C GLN A 139 6.46 11.23 13.54
N GLU A 140 6.60 12.05 14.58
CA GLU A 140 7.41 11.67 15.74
C GLU A 140 6.82 10.47 16.48
N PHE A 141 5.50 10.43 16.68
CA PHE A 141 4.83 9.29 17.29
C PHE A 141 5.04 7.99 16.49
N ARG A 142 4.87 8.06 15.16
CA ARG A 142 5.13 6.94 14.22
C ARG A 142 6.55 6.39 14.37
N LYS A 143 7.54 7.27 14.56
CA LYS A 143 8.95 6.89 14.76
C LYS A 143 9.15 6.13 16.08
N HIS A 144 8.58 6.63 17.17
CA HIS A 144 8.74 6.02 18.51
C HIS A 144 8.10 4.63 18.63
N ILE A 145 6.99 4.38 17.94
CA ILE A 145 6.33 3.06 17.94
C ILE A 145 6.99 2.05 16.98
N GLY A 146 7.99 2.47 16.19
CA GLY A 146 8.74 1.62 15.27
C GLY A 146 8.08 1.45 13.90
N GLY A 147 7.37 2.47 13.43
CA GLY A 147 6.75 2.50 12.10
C GLY A 147 5.34 1.90 12.09
N ALA A 148 4.35 2.77 12.01
CA ALA A 148 2.95 2.42 11.76
C ALA A 148 2.32 3.46 10.85
N MET A 149 1.19 3.11 10.27
CA MET A 149 0.28 4.13 9.78
C MET A 149 -0.46 4.72 10.99
N VAL A 150 -0.51 6.05 11.09
CA VAL A 150 -1.24 6.75 12.14
C VAL A 150 -2.05 7.85 11.49
N SER A 151 -3.36 7.90 11.74
CA SER A 151 -4.25 8.91 11.16
C SER A 151 -5.28 9.36 12.18
N TYR A 152 -5.59 10.66 12.20
CA TYR A 152 -6.71 11.17 12.98
C TYR A 152 -8.02 11.00 12.22
N ASN A 153 -9.04 10.46 12.89
CA ASN A 153 -10.39 10.36 12.38
C ASN A 153 -11.26 11.47 13.03
N PRO A 154 -11.75 12.45 12.25
CA PRO A 154 -12.57 13.52 12.80
C PRO A 154 -13.97 13.07 13.24
N GLU A 155 -14.48 11.95 12.72
CA GLU A 155 -15.82 11.45 13.05
C GLU A 155 -15.90 10.90 14.48
N ASP A 156 -14.95 10.05 14.85
CA ASP A 156 -14.84 9.46 16.20
C ASP A 156 -13.84 10.20 17.11
N LYS A 157 -13.21 11.27 16.60
CA LYS A 157 -12.29 12.15 17.32
C LYS A 157 -11.10 11.40 17.94
N SER A 158 -10.61 10.37 17.24
CA SER A 158 -9.57 9.48 17.72
C SER A 158 -8.39 9.37 16.75
N LEU A 159 -7.20 9.04 17.27
CA LEU A 159 -6.04 8.62 16.49
C LEU A 159 -6.06 7.11 16.29
N HIS A 160 -6.00 6.70 15.03
CA HIS A 160 -6.00 5.30 14.62
C HIS A 160 -4.59 4.89 14.24
N VAL A 161 -4.05 3.90 14.95
CA VAL A 161 -2.74 3.30 14.68
C VAL A 161 -2.95 1.95 14.04
N LEU A 162 -2.43 1.77 12.82
CA LEU A 162 -2.59 0.58 12.00
C LEU A 162 -1.22 0.00 11.64
N SER A 163 -1.04 -1.30 11.85
CA SER A 163 0.21 -1.99 11.51
C SER A 163 -0.03 -3.47 11.23
N THR A 164 0.79 -4.04 10.34
CA THR A 164 0.87 -5.51 10.15
C THR A 164 1.72 -6.17 11.24
N ASN A 165 2.32 -5.40 12.15
CA ASN A 165 3.16 -5.90 13.23
C ASN A 165 2.49 -5.66 14.60
N PRO A 166 1.98 -6.71 15.27
CA PRO A 166 1.32 -6.57 16.57
C PRO A 166 2.21 -5.92 17.65
N SER A 167 3.53 -6.09 17.57
CA SER A 167 4.47 -5.47 18.51
C SER A 167 4.49 -3.94 18.39
N VAL A 168 4.25 -3.39 17.19
CA VAL A 168 4.10 -1.94 16.97
C VAL A 168 2.84 -1.43 17.65
N ILE A 169 1.73 -2.15 17.51
CA ILE A 169 0.45 -1.80 18.14
C ILE A 169 0.55 -1.84 19.66
N LYS A 170 1.20 -2.87 20.23
CA LYS A 170 1.47 -2.95 21.66
C LYS A 170 2.32 -1.78 22.16
N ARG A 171 3.32 -1.34 21.40
CA ARG A 171 4.09 -0.14 21.75
C ARG A 171 3.21 1.11 21.72
N ALA A 172 2.42 1.28 20.66
CA ALA A 172 1.50 2.41 20.54
C ALA A 172 0.53 2.50 21.72
N SER A 173 -0.02 1.37 22.18
CA SER A 173 -0.91 1.35 23.35
C SER A 173 -0.19 1.70 24.66
N MET A 174 1.11 1.40 24.79
CA MET A 174 1.89 1.74 25.98
C MET A 174 2.29 3.22 26.03
N ILE A 175 2.54 3.86 24.88
CA ILE A 175 3.05 5.24 24.82
C ILE A 175 2.03 6.28 24.33
N GLY A 176 0.82 5.88 23.95
CA GLY A 176 -0.21 6.77 23.42
C GLY A 176 -0.60 7.89 24.39
N ASP A 177 -0.85 7.56 25.67
CA ASP A 177 -1.18 8.56 26.68
C ASP A 177 -0.03 9.54 26.94
N MET A 178 1.22 9.04 26.91
CA MET A 178 2.41 9.88 27.06
C MET A 178 2.55 10.84 25.87
N PHE A 179 2.26 10.38 24.65
CA PHE A 179 2.26 11.21 23.46
C PHE A 179 1.27 12.38 23.58
N LEU A 180 0.01 12.13 23.99
CA LEU A 180 -0.97 13.20 24.19
C LEU A 180 -0.56 14.17 25.29
N ARG A 181 0.09 13.70 26.37
CA ARG A 181 0.61 14.58 27.42
C ARG A 181 1.73 15.48 26.93
N ASN A 182 2.63 14.95 26.09
CA ASN A 182 3.72 15.73 25.51
C ASN A 182 3.21 16.77 24.52
N MET A 183 2.15 16.47 23.77
CA MET A 183 1.48 17.41 22.86
C MET A 183 0.89 18.64 23.57
N ARG A 184 0.63 18.57 24.89
CA ARG A 184 0.14 19.70 25.69
C ARG A 184 1.22 20.64 26.18
N GLN A 185 2.49 20.23 26.11
CA GLN A 185 3.63 20.99 26.61
C GLN A 185 4.20 21.88 25.51
#